data_AF-A0A350Y2T1-F1
#
_entry.id   AF-A0A350Y2T1-F1
#
_cell.length_a   1.000
_cell.length_b   1.000
_cell.length_c   1.000
_cell.angle_alpha   90.00
_cell.angle_beta   90.00
_cell.angle_gamma   90.00
#
_symmetry.space_group_name_H-M   'P 1'
#
loop_
_entity.id
_entity.type
_entity.pdbx_description
1 polymer ?
#
loop_
_entity_poly.entity_id
_entity_poly.type
_entity_poly.pdbx_seq_one_letter_code
_entity_poly.pdbx_strand_id
1 'polypeptide(L)'
;MSEKSDQPRPHDAVMGGQSPLSGIRDVLEKLEALKNRSIWKLLYAHDCYGNGTFGNINLLINAIRNGHRIRMVIEYAGKDFEQATEAENLWIRKGIVFAQNTSAVSTLFSGDRMKFNDDFSYSMMIVNTTGEMEINRWNGGEPKKFGEAKKKENSKFCKVAVRWFGDVG
;
A
#
# COMPACT_ATOMS: atom_id res chain seq x y z
N MET A 1 17.67 74.80 -26.95
CA MET A 1 17.26 74.74 -25.54
C MET A 1 16.85 73.30 -25.29
N SER A 2 17.67 72.54 -24.54
CA SER A 2 17.58 71.08 -24.37
C SER A 2 16.71 70.75 -23.17
N GLU A 3 15.70 69.88 -23.34
CA GLU A 3 14.90 69.32 -22.26
C GLU A 3 15.79 68.53 -21.29
N LYS A 4 15.64 68.79 -19.99
CA LYS A 4 16.23 67.96 -18.93
C LYS A 4 15.23 66.88 -18.55
N SER A 5 15.67 65.63 -18.66
CA SER A 5 14.98 64.43 -18.17
C SER A 5 14.98 64.40 -16.64
N ASP A 6 13.81 64.36 -16.02
CA ASP A 6 13.66 63.99 -14.61
C ASP A 6 13.80 62.46 -14.49
N GLN A 7 14.88 62.00 -13.84
CA GLN A 7 14.95 60.63 -13.34
C GLN A 7 14.38 60.59 -11.91
N PRO A 8 13.57 59.57 -11.56
CA PRO A 8 13.02 59.43 -10.22
C PRO A 8 14.09 59.08 -9.19
N ARG A 9 13.91 59.59 -7.97
CA ARG A 9 14.82 59.46 -6.83
C ARG A 9 14.73 58.06 -6.18
N PRO A 10 15.79 57.58 -5.50
CA PRO A 10 15.97 56.17 -5.11
C PRO A 10 15.17 55.75 -3.86
N HIS A 11 14.00 56.32 -3.62
CA HIS A 11 13.14 55.95 -2.48
C HIS A 11 12.00 54.99 -2.87
N ASP A 12 11.78 54.76 -4.16
CA ASP A 12 10.65 53.96 -4.66
C ASP A 12 10.94 52.44 -4.71
N ALA A 13 11.91 51.96 -3.92
CA ALA A 13 12.06 50.54 -3.67
C ALA A 13 10.98 50.07 -2.68
N VAL A 14 9.76 49.90 -3.18
CA VAL A 14 8.71 49.17 -2.48
C VAL A 14 9.23 47.75 -2.25
N MET A 15 9.65 47.50 -1.02
CA MET A 15 9.93 46.17 -0.50
C MET A 15 8.65 45.34 -0.67
N GLY A 16 8.66 44.46 -1.68
CA GLY A 16 7.65 43.42 -1.89
C GLY A 16 7.72 42.38 -0.78
N GLY A 17 7.36 42.77 0.44
CA GLY A 17 7.12 41.84 1.53
C GLY A 17 5.87 41.04 1.21
N GLN A 18 6.02 39.72 1.11
CA GLN A 18 4.87 38.81 1.03
C GLN A 18 3.91 39.13 2.18
N SER A 19 2.65 39.37 1.82
CA SER A 19 1.59 39.66 2.79
C SER A 19 1.55 38.55 3.85
N PRO A 20 1.43 38.85 5.15
CA PRO A 20 1.23 37.84 6.20
C PRO A 20 0.06 36.89 5.90
N LEU A 21 -0.91 37.34 5.12
CA LEU A 21 -2.07 36.56 4.69
C LEU A 21 -1.73 35.46 3.67
N SER A 22 -0.65 35.59 2.87
CA SER A 22 -0.23 34.53 1.95
C SER A 22 0.31 33.32 2.71
N GLY A 23 1.07 33.57 3.79
CA GLY A 23 1.58 32.50 4.66
C GLY A 23 0.46 31.73 5.38
N ILE A 24 -0.61 32.41 5.80
CA ILE A 24 -1.78 31.77 6.41
C ILE A 24 -2.53 30.91 5.38
N ARG A 25 -2.69 31.40 4.14
CA ARG A 25 -3.36 30.66 3.07
C ARG A 25 -2.60 29.39 2.68
N ASP A 26 -1.28 29.47 2.54
CA ASP A 26 -0.43 28.32 2.25
C ASP A 26 -0.47 27.27 3.38
N VAL A 27 -0.54 27.72 4.64
CA VAL A 27 -0.69 26.83 5.80
C VAL A 27 -2.06 26.16 5.80
N LEU A 28 -3.13 26.89 5.47
CA LEU A 28 -4.48 26.32 5.37
C LEU A 28 -4.61 25.32 4.22
N GLU A 29 -4.03 25.60 3.05
CA GLU A 29 -4.00 24.66 1.92
C GLU A 29 -3.20 23.40 2.26
N LYS A 30 -2.06 23.53 2.96
CA LYS A 30 -1.31 22.38 3.47
C LYS A 30 -2.09 21.61 4.53
N LEU A 31 -2.80 22.28 5.43
CA LEU A 31 -3.62 21.64 6.45
C LEU A 31 -4.82 20.90 5.85
N GLU A 32 -5.47 21.44 4.82
CA GLU A 32 -6.52 20.74 4.08
C GLU A 32 -5.97 19.55 3.29
N ALA A 33 -4.82 19.70 2.63
CA ALA A 33 -4.13 18.57 1.99
C ALA A 33 -3.69 17.49 3.01
N LEU A 34 -3.35 17.88 4.25
CA LEU A 34 -3.02 16.97 5.35
C LEU A 34 -4.27 16.30 5.96
N LYS A 35 -5.42 16.97 5.96
CA LYS A 35 -6.71 16.35 6.33
C LYS A 35 -7.16 15.34 5.27
N ASN A 36 -6.79 15.56 4.01
CA ASN A 36 -7.04 14.64 2.90
C ASN A 36 -5.98 13.53 2.78
N ARG A 37 -5.28 13.21 3.88
CA ARG A 37 -4.43 12.01 3.97
C ARG A 37 -5.30 10.78 3.72
N SER A 38 -5.12 10.15 2.56
CA SER A 38 -5.49 8.76 2.20
C SER A 38 -6.20 8.01 3.33
N ILE A 39 -7.52 8.19 3.40
CA ILE A 39 -8.36 7.39 4.29
C ILE A 39 -8.47 6.02 3.62
N TRP A 40 -8.00 4.98 4.30
CA TRP A 40 -8.23 3.61 3.84
C TRP A 40 -9.67 3.24 4.12
N LYS A 41 -10.44 2.94 3.07
CA LYS A 41 -11.84 2.54 3.19
C LYS A 41 -11.99 1.07 2.86
N LEU A 42 -12.70 0.32 3.71
CA LEU A 42 -13.07 -1.06 3.42
C LEU A 42 -14.04 -1.08 2.23
N LEU A 43 -13.63 -1.72 1.13
CA LEU A 43 -14.41 -1.77 -0.11
C LEU A 43 -15.13 -3.11 -0.27
N TYR A 44 -14.46 -4.19 0.13
CA TYR A 44 -14.96 -5.55 0.00
C TYR A 44 -14.34 -6.45 1.07
N ALA A 45 -15.07 -7.45 1.54
CA ALA A 45 -14.54 -8.53 2.36
C ALA A 45 -15.15 -9.86 1.95
N HIS A 46 -14.42 -10.95 2.12
CA HIS A 46 -14.94 -12.30 1.96
C HIS A 46 -14.41 -13.26 3.03
N ASP A 47 -15.17 -14.33 3.27
CA ASP A 47 -14.75 -15.44 4.12
C ASP A 47 -13.71 -16.34 3.41
N CYS A 48 -13.28 -17.41 4.08
CA CYS A 48 -12.30 -18.35 3.54
C CYS A 48 -12.81 -19.21 2.37
N TYR A 49 -14.11 -19.18 2.06
CA TYR A 49 -14.71 -19.84 0.91
C TYR A 49 -14.92 -18.87 -0.26
N GLY A 50 -14.55 -17.60 -0.10
CA GLY A 50 -14.75 -16.56 -1.11
C GLY A 50 -16.16 -15.97 -1.12
N ASN A 51 -16.99 -16.27 -0.12
CA ASN A 51 -18.30 -15.65 -0.01
C ASN A 51 -18.14 -14.22 0.50
N GLY A 52 -18.71 -13.26 -0.20
CA GLY A 52 -18.69 -11.87 0.22
C GLY A 52 -19.37 -11.67 1.57
N THR A 53 -18.69 -11.05 2.53
CA THR A 53 -19.17 -10.76 3.89
C THR A 53 -19.38 -9.27 4.14
N PHE A 54 -18.79 -8.41 3.31
CA PHE A 54 -18.97 -6.96 3.38
C PHE A 54 -18.78 -6.31 2.01
N GLY A 55 -19.50 -5.21 1.78
CA GLY A 55 -19.29 -4.34 0.63
C GLY A 55 -19.67 -5.00 -0.69
N ASN A 56 -19.06 -4.53 -1.78
CA ASN A 56 -19.35 -5.02 -3.13
C ASN A 56 -18.04 -5.14 -3.91
N ILE A 57 -17.79 -6.31 -4.50
CA ILE A 57 -16.57 -6.57 -5.29
C ILE A 57 -16.40 -5.56 -6.44
N ASN A 58 -17.48 -5.02 -7.00
CA ASN A 58 -17.41 -3.98 -8.02
C ASN A 58 -16.83 -2.66 -7.50
N LEU A 59 -17.00 -2.33 -6.21
CA LEU A 59 -16.35 -1.16 -5.61
C LEU A 59 -14.83 -1.34 -5.56
N LEU A 60 -14.37 -2.54 -5.17
CA LEU A 60 -12.96 -2.90 -5.22
C LEU A 60 -12.41 -2.84 -6.66
N ILE A 61 -13.11 -3.46 -7.61
CA ILE A 61 -12.73 -3.45 -9.03
C ILE A 61 -12.64 -2.02 -9.59
N ASN A 62 -13.61 -1.17 -9.27
CA ASN A 62 -13.61 0.22 -9.72
C ASN A 62 -12.47 1.01 -9.08
N ALA A 63 -12.18 0.81 -7.80
CA ALA A 63 -11.05 1.44 -7.15
C ALA A 63 -9.72 1.07 -7.84
N ILE A 64 -9.52 -0.22 -8.13
CA ILE A 64 -8.33 -0.70 -8.84
C ILE A 64 -8.24 -0.07 -10.23
N ARG A 65 -9.34 -0.02 -10.98
CA ARG A 65 -9.38 0.59 -12.33
C ARG A 65 -9.07 2.09 -12.32
N ASN A 66 -9.39 2.77 -11.23
CA ASN A 66 -9.09 4.18 -11.03
C ASN A 66 -7.68 4.43 -10.48
N GLY A 67 -6.86 3.38 -10.32
CA GLY A 67 -5.47 3.51 -9.89
C GLY A 67 -5.27 3.65 -8.38
N HIS A 68 -6.31 3.36 -7.58
CA HIS A 68 -6.19 3.38 -6.12
C HIS A 68 -5.27 2.25 -5.63
N ARG A 69 -4.50 2.55 -4.58
CA ARG A 69 -3.71 1.54 -3.87
C ARG A 69 -4.64 0.65 -3.08
N ILE A 70 -4.31 -0.64 -3.02
CA ILE A 70 -5.12 -1.65 -2.32
C ILE A 70 -4.31 -2.27 -1.19
N ARG A 71 -4.87 -2.24 0.01
CA ARG A 71 -4.37 -2.96 1.18
C ARG A 71 -5.27 -4.13 1.51
N MET A 72 -4.66 -5.25 1.84
CA MET A 72 -5.32 -6.49 2.22
C MET A 72 -5.06 -6.74 3.69
N VAL A 73 -6.09 -7.13 4.42
CA VAL A 73 -5.95 -7.74 5.74
C VAL A 73 -6.37 -9.19 5.61
N ILE A 74 -5.42 -10.10 5.83
CA ILE A 74 -5.56 -11.53 5.60
C ILE A 74 -5.71 -12.23 6.94
N GLU A 75 -6.76 -13.03 7.04
CA GLU A 75 -7.10 -13.81 8.22
C GLU A 75 -6.84 -15.30 7.91
N TYR A 76 -5.86 -15.87 8.62
CA TYR A 76 -5.48 -17.26 8.47
C TYR A 76 -6.37 -18.14 9.34
N ALA A 77 -7.03 -19.14 8.73
CA ALA A 77 -7.90 -20.06 9.46
C ALA A 77 -7.16 -20.74 10.63
N GLY A 78 -7.75 -20.67 11.83
CA GLY A 78 -7.20 -21.25 13.05
C GLY A 78 -5.97 -20.51 13.61
N LYS A 79 -5.74 -19.27 13.19
CA LYS A 79 -4.73 -18.37 13.77
C LYS A 79 -5.40 -17.21 14.49
N ASP A 80 -4.73 -16.71 15.51
CA ASP A 80 -5.12 -15.60 16.37
C ASP A 80 -4.47 -14.27 15.95
N PHE A 81 -3.90 -14.24 14.74
CA PHE A 81 -3.28 -13.04 14.16
C PHE A 81 -3.77 -12.81 12.74
N GLU A 82 -3.66 -11.56 12.31
CA GLU A 82 -3.99 -11.09 10.97
C GLU A 82 -2.74 -10.49 10.32
N GLN A 83 -2.63 -10.58 9.00
CA GLN A 83 -1.57 -9.91 8.26
C GLN A 83 -2.15 -8.78 7.40
N ALA A 84 -1.76 -7.54 7.69
CA ALA A 84 -2.02 -6.40 6.83
C ALA A 84 -0.85 -6.19 5.86
N THR A 85 -1.12 -6.15 4.56
CA THR A 85 -0.10 -5.90 3.53
C THR A 85 -0.68 -5.17 2.32
N GLU A 86 0.14 -4.42 1.60
CA GLU A 86 -0.27 -3.74 0.37
C GLU A 86 -0.11 -4.66 -0.84
N ALA A 87 -1.05 -4.60 -1.77
CA ALA A 87 -0.93 -5.27 -3.06
C ALA A 87 0.06 -4.51 -3.93
N GLU A 88 1.11 -5.19 -4.38
CA GLU A 88 2.14 -4.59 -5.27
C GLU A 88 1.69 -4.66 -6.73
N ASN A 89 1.06 -5.77 -7.11
CA ASN A 89 0.46 -5.96 -8.42
C ASN A 89 -0.97 -6.46 -8.28
N LEU A 90 -1.84 -5.97 -9.17
CA LEU A 90 -3.27 -6.27 -9.16
C LEU A 90 -3.71 -6.72 -10.55
N TRP A 91 -4.51 -7.78 -10.61
CA TRP A 91 -5.16 -8.24 -11.84
C TRP A 91 -6.64 -8.43 -11.62
N ILE A 92 -7.42 -8.12 -12.64
CA ILE A 92 -8.86 -8.38 -12.67
C ILE A 92 -9.13 -9.33 -13.84
N ARG A 93 -9.68 -10.51 -13.55
CA ARG A 93 -10.05 -11.49 -14.58
C ARG A 93 -11.39 -12.13 -14.23
N LYS A 94 -12.36 -12.02 -15.13
CA LYS A 94 -13.72 -12.58 -14.96
C LYS A 94 -14.37 -12.18 -13.63
N GLY A 95 -14.20 -10.92 -13.22
CA GLY A 95 -14.75 -10.40 -11.96
C GLY A 95 -13.99 -10.81 -10.69
N ILE A 96 -12.93 -11.61 -10.81
CA ILE A 96 -12.05 -11.97 -9.69
C ILE A 96 -10.87 -11.01 -9.67
N VAL A 97 -10.61 -10.44 -8.50
CA VAL A 97 -9.40 -9.66 -8.20
C VAL A 97 -8.33 -10.59 -7.65
N PHE A 98 -7.12 -10.48 -8.18
CA PHE A 98 -5.90 -11.13 -7.72
C PHE A 98 -4.91 -10.05 -7.30
N ALA A 99 -4.28 -10.25 -6.15
CA ALA A 99 -3.26 -9.37 -5.62
C ALA A 99 -2.01 -10.16 -5.31
N GLN A 100 -0.88 -9.66 -5.80
CA GLN A 100 0.43 -10.20 -5.49
C GLN A 100 1.15 -9.27 -4.52
N ASN A 101 1.82 -9.88 -3.55
CA ASN A 101 2.82 -9.22 -2.71
C ASN A 101 4.08 -10.07 -2.73
N THR A 102 5.21 -9.46 -3.05
CA THR A 102 6.50 -10.15 -3.12
C THR A 102 7.37 -9.87 -1.91
N SER A 103 7.12 -8.82 -1.14
CA SER A 103 8.03 -8.34 -0.11
C SER A 103 8.00 -9.08 1.25
N ALA A 104 7.45 -10.30 1.35
CA ALA A 104 7.32 -10.98 2.64
C ALA A 104 8.60 -11.73 3.04
N VAL A 105 9.11 -11.43 4.24
CA VAL A 105 10.22 -12.16 4.88
C VAL A 105 9.67 -12.95 6.07
N SER A 106 10.16 -14.18 6.28
CA SER A 106 9.66 -15.02 7.36
C SER A 106 9.98 -14.43 8.73
N THR A 107 8.93 -14.44 9.54
CA THR A 107 8.89 -13.92 10.89
C THR A 107 8.08 -14.91 11.73
N LEU A 108 8.34 -14.92 13.03
CA LEU A 108 7.61 -15.72 14.00
C LEU A 108 7.28 -14.89 15.23
N PHE A 109 6.24 -15.32 15.93
CA PHE A 109 5.90 -14.80 17.24
C PHE A 109 6.67 -15.56 18.33
N SER A 110 7.21 -14.81 19.29
CA SER A 110 7.86 -15.30 20.52
C SER A 110 7.14 -14.63 21.70
N GLY A 111 6.02 -15.23 22.11
CA GLY A 111 5.01 -14.56 22.92
C GLY A 111 4.48 -13.32 22.16
N ASP A 112 4.43 -12.19 22.84
CA ASP A 112 3.90 -10.92 22.30
C ASP A 112 4.90 -10.17 21.41
N ARG A 113 6.04 -10.79 21.08
CA ARG A 113 7.10 -10.18 20.26
C ARG A 113 7.18 -10.86 18.91
N MET A 114 7.36 -10.06 17.86
CA MET A 114 7.68 -10.54 16.53
C MET A 114 9.20 -10.51 16.33
N LYS A 115 9.78 -11.60 15.81
CA LYS A 115 11.18 -11.66 15.40
C LYS A 115 11.32 -12.30 14.02
N PHE A 116 12.44 -12.06 13.35
CA PHE A 116 12.80 -12.84 12.17
C PHE A 116 13.06 -14.29 12.56
N ASN A 117 12.76 -15.21 11.65
CA ASN A 117 13.18 -16.59 11.80
C ASN A 117 14.71 -16.66 11.71
N ASP A 118 15.32 -17.50 12.55
CA ASP A 118 16.78 -17.71 12.51
C ASP A 118 17.18 -18.33 11.16
N ASP A 119 16.35 -19.22 10.62
CA ASP A 119 16.34 -19.64 9.21
C ASP A 119 15.34 -18.78 8.42
N PHE A 120 15.80 -17.62 7.93
CA PHE A 120 14.93 -16.73 7.18
C PHE A 120 14.62 -17.28 5.78
N SER A 121 13.39 -17.02 5.33
CA SER A 121 12.90 -17.37 4.01
C SER A 121 12.23 -16.15 3.41
N TYR A 122 12.43 -15.95 2.11
CA TYR A 122 11.68 -14.97 1.34
C TYR A 122 10.43 -15.63 0.78
N SER A 123 9.29 -14.98 0.88
CA SER A 123 8.00 -15.50 0.44
C SER A 123 7.32 -14.53 -0.50
N MET A 124 6.81 -15.04 -1.60
CA MET A 124 5.91 -14.32 -2.49
C MET A 124 4.51 -14.92 -2.34
N MET A 125 3.48 -14.08 -2.37
CA MET A 125 2.10 -14.51 -2.25
C MET A 125 1.23 -13.95 -3.37
N ILE A 126 0.25 -14.74 -3.79
CA ILE A 126 -0.87 -14.31 -4.60
C ILE A 126 -2.14 -14.67 -3.84
N VAL A 127 -2.99 -13.70 -3.56
CA VAL A 127 -4.30 -13.90 -2.92
C VAL A 127 -5.39 -13.36 -3.83
N ASN A 128 -6.55 -14.01 -3.83
CA ASN A 128 -7.68 -13.59 -4.65
C ASN A 128 -8.99 -13.52 -3.85
N THR A 129 -9.99 -12.97 -4.53
CA THR A 129 -11.33 -12.74 -3.98
C THR A 129 -12.21 -14.00 -3.88
N THR A 130 -11.71 -15.17 -4.28
CA THR A 130 -12.38 -16.47 -4.09
C THR A 130 -11.89 -17.20 -2.83
N GLY A 131 -11.11 -16.52 -1.99
CA GLY A 131 -10.55 -17.08 -0.76
C GLY A 131 -9.29 -17.90 -0.98
N GLU A 132 -8.73 -17.94 -2.20
CA GLU A 132 -7.51 -18.71 -2.48
C GLU A 132 -6.28 -17.83 -2.32
N MET A 133 -5.29 -18.37 -1.62
CA MET A 133 -3.96 -17.81 -1.54
C MET A 133 -2.91 -18.87 -1.83
N GLU A 134 -2.00 -18.53 -2.74
CA GLU A 134 -0.78 -19.26 -3.00
C GLU A 134 0.40 -18.53 -2.33
N ILE A 135 1.27 -19.28 -1.66
CA ILE A 135 2.53 -18.76 -1.13
C ILE A 135 3.66 -19.62 -1.66
N ASN A 136 4.62 -18.97 -2.33
CA ASN A 136 5.87 -19.58 -2.74
C ASN A 136 6.99 -19.10 -1.81
N ARG A 137 7.72 -20.04 -1.22
CA ARG A 137 8.79 -19.76 -0.25
C ARG A 137 10.15 -20.14 -0.81
N TRP A 138 11.15 -19.33 -0.50
CA TRP A 138 12.56 -19.57 -0.77
C TRP A 138 13.34 -19.55 0.54
N ASN A 139 13.82 -20.71 0.98
CA ASN A 139 14.61 -20.84 2.20
C ASN A 139 16.07 -20.46 1.90
N GLY A 140 16.56 -19.40 2.55
CA GLY A 140 17.86 -18.77 2.26
C GLY A 140 18.97 -19.15 3.25
N GLY A 141 19.06 -20.41 3.66
CA GLY A 141 20.09 -20.87 4.60
C GLY A 141 21.50 -20.91 3.96
N GLU A 142 22.30 -19.89 4.28
CA GLU A 142 23.69 -19.55 3.88
C GLU A 142 23.89 -18.88 2.50
N PRO A 143 24.73 -17.82 2.40
CA PRO A 143 25.21 -17.30 1.11
C PRO A 143 26.15 -18.33 0.48
N LYS A 144 25.59 -19.36 -0.14
CA LYS A 144 26.34 -20.28 -1.02
C LYS A 144 26.47 -19.64 -2.38
N LYS A 145 27.69 -19.68 -2.92
CA LYS A 145 28.08 -19.09 -4.21
C LYS A 145 26.99 -19.29 -5.26
N PHE A 146 26.71 -18.21 -6.01
CA PHE A 146 25.81 -18.17 -7.16
C PHE A 146 26.03 -19.43 -8.03
N GLY A 147 25.12 -20.41 -7.96
CA GLY A 147 25.30 -21.69 -8.66
C GLY A 147 24.52 -22.90 -8.13
N GLU A 148 24.08 -22.90 -6.86
CA GLU A 148 23.39 -24.09 -6.31
C GLU A 148 22.03 -23.73 -5.67
N ALA A 149 21.03 -23.49 -6.52
CA ALA A 149 19.64 -23.45 -6.10
C ALA A 149 19.14 -24.87 -5.79
N LYS A 150 19.02 -25.25 -4.51
CA LYS A 150 18.32 -26.49 -4.12
C LYS A 150 16.84 -26.24 -3.83
N LYS A 151 16.03 -27.04 -4.54
CA LYS A 151 14.62 -27.43 -4.36
C LYS A 151 13.58 -26.34 -3.99
N LYS A 152 12.72 -26.06 -4.99
CA LYS A 152 11.36 -25.52 -4.79
C LYS A 152 10.58 -26.41 -3.82
N GLU A 153 10.25 -25.89 -2.65
CA GLU A 153 9.38 -26.57 -1.69
C GLU A 153 7.93 -26.09 -1.91
N ASN A 154 7.13 -26.97 -2.54
CA ASN A 154 5.67 -27.04 -2.57
C ASN A 154 4.87 -25.72 -2.50
N SER A 155 4.45 -25.21 -3.66
CA SER A 155 3.30 -24.31 -3.74
C SER A 155 2.09 -24.98 -3.10
N LYS A 156 1.58 -24.40 -2.01
CA LYS A 156 0.39 -24.87 -1.30
C LYS A 156 -0.66 -23.76 -1.36
N PHE A 157 -1.79 -24.06 -1.99
CA PHE A 157 -2.98 -23.23 -1.87
C PHE A 157 -3.56 -23.35 -0.46
N CYS A 158 -3.89 -22.22 0.13
CA CYS A 158 -4.59 -22.14 1.40
C CYS A 158 -5.84 -21.27 1.25
N LYS A 159 -6.84 -21.54 2.09
CA LYS A 159 -8.09 -20.81 2.14
C LYS A 159 -8.00 -19.72 3.21
N VAL A 160 -8.29 -18.48 2.84
CA VAL A 160 -8.17 -17.30 3.72
C VAL A 160 -9.35 -16.36 3.57
N ALA A 161 -9.79 -15.79 4.69
CA ALA A 161 -10.68 -14.64 4.67
C ALA A 161 -9.84 -13.38 4.44
N VAL A 162 -10.38 -12.41 3.69
CA VAL A 162 -9.65 -11.19 3.35
C VAL A 162 -10.57 -9.98 3.36
N ARG A 163 -10.10 -8.92 3.99
CA ARG A 163 -10.66 -7.57 3.90
C ARG A 163 -9.81 -6.71 2.97
N TRP A 164 -10.47 -6.07 2.01
CA TRP A 164 -9.84 -5.30 0.93
C TRP A 164 -10.14 -3.82 1.11
N PHE A 165 -9.11 -3.03 1.35
CA PHE A 165 -9.18 -1.58 1.55
C PHE A 165 -8.59 -0.86 0.35
N GLY A 166 -9.25 0.20 -0.11
CA GLY A 166 -8.68 1.13 -1.08
C GLY A 166 -8.36 2.46 -0.41
N ASP A 167 -7.34 3.17 -0.90
CA ASP A 167 -7.18 4.57 -0.54
C ASP A 167 -8.27 5.40 -1.23
N VAL A 168 -8.97 6.26 -0.50
CA VAL A 168 -10.00 7.15 -1.06
C VAL A 168 -9.63 8.63 -0.93
N GLY A 169 -8.32 8.91 -1.03
CA GLY A 169 -7.76 10.27 -0.98
C GLY A 169 -8.00 11.05 -2.27
#